data_AF-A0A7X0XTZ9-F1
#
_entry.id   AF-A0A7X0XTZ9-F1
#
_cell.length_a   1.000
_cell.length_b   1.000
_cell.length_c   1.000
_cell.angle_alpha   90.00
_cell.angle_beta   90.00
_cell.angle_gamma   90.00
#
_symmetry.space_group_name_H-M   'P 1'
#
loop_
_entity.id
_entity.type
_entity.pdbx_description
1 polymer ?
#
loop_
_entity_poly.entity_id
_entity_poly.type
_entity_poly.pdbx_seq_one_letter_code
_entity_poly.pdbx_strand_id
1 'polypeptide(L)'
;DEVTPKAERQLLGATQNLVPIALPSFTTSATTTGFEAWSIMQAERKPFTSTIQNLKPEVSAIGATDANGAFTINDTFGTTMKATADNLGFQIIQTKKDVMNYVGVQQTVKTIPGQKHVLEVSADSAGSTGTNSAGFYTSAIDSASNVTLGETGSYIEGKYTYSVTFTATGTSTNLEILGFNHMAYSNIKLSQYTNLTVGDITTSSTS
;
A
#
# COMPACT_ATOMS: atom_id res chain seq x y z
N ASP A 1 16.68 6.57 46.85
CA ASP A 1 16.44 5.72 45.67
C ASP A 1 14.97 5.68 45.34
N GLU A 2 14.59 6.31 44.24
CA GLU A 2 13.20 6.38 43.79
C GLU A 2 12.82 5.04 43.16
N VAL A 3 11.92 4.31 43.82
CA VAL A 3 11.40 3.03 43.32
C VAL A 3 10.43 3.34 42.19
N THR A 4 10.90 3.24 40.95
CA THR A 4 10.02 3.28 39.78
C THR A 4 9.02 2.12 39.90
N PRO A 5 7.69 2.37 39.89
CA PRO A 5 6.70 1.32 40.00
C PRO A 5 6.89 0.25 38.91
N LYS A 6 6.77 -1.03 39.29
CA LYS A 6 7.02 -2.20 38.44
C LYS A 6 6.20 -2.21 37.13
N ALA A 7 5.06 -1.51 37.11
CA ALA A 7 4.19 -1.36 35.93
C ALA A 7 4.79 -0.47 34.83
N GLU A 8 5.66 0.48 35.18
CA GLU A 8 6.25 1.41 34.21
C GLU A 8 7.49 0.83 33.51
N ARG A 9 8.11 -0.22 34.07
CA ARG A 9 9.28 -0.89 33.46
C ARG A 9 8.95 -1.86 32.32
N GLN A 10 7.68 -2.20 32.09
CA GLN A 10 7.28 -3.20 31.07
C GLN A 10 6.73 -2.61 29.77
N LEU A 11 6.75 -1.28 29.60
CA LEU A 11 6.18 -0.58 28.43
C LEU A 11 7.17 -0.31 27.27
N LEU A 12 8.30 -1.03 27.20
CA LEU A 12 9.42 -0.69 26.29
C LEU A 12 9.72 -1.72 25.19
N GLY A 13 8.78 -2.60 24.84
CA GLY A 13 9.03 -3.65 23.84
C GLY A 13 7.88 -3.87 22.87
N ALA A 14 7.50 -2.87 22.07
CA ALA A 14 6.65 -3.14 20.92
C ALA A 14 7.43 -4.06 19.96
N THR A 15 7.08 -5.35 19.93
CA THR A 15 7.69 -6.28 18.97
C THR A 15 7.13 -5.98 17.60
N GLN A 16 8.02 -5.62 16.67
CA GLN A 16 7.68 -5.40 15.27
C GLN A 16 7.67 -6.75 14.54
N ASN A 17 6.51 -7.12 14.01
CA ASN A 17 6.36 -8.30 13.16
C ASN A 17 6.01 -7.85 11.74
N LEU A 18 6.58 -8.50 10.74
CA LEU A 18 6.16 -8.29 9.34
C LEU A 18 4.85 -9.02 9.11
N VAL A 19 3.84 -8.28 8.62
CA VAL A 19 2.58 -8.85 8.15
C VAL A 19 2.81 -9.33 6.72
N PRO A 20 2.49 -10.60 6.39
CA PRO A 20 2.64 -11.10 5.04
C PRO A 20 1.81 -10.29 4.03
N ILE A 21 2.49 -9.79 3.01
CA ILE A 21 1.91 -9.22 1.78
C ILE A 21 2.20 -10.22 0.67
N ALA A 22 1.21 -10.56 -0.15
CA ALA A 22 1.42 -11.50 -1.25
C ALA A 22 2.02 -10.80 -2.47
N LEU A 23 3.09 -11.38 -3.02
CA LEU A 23 3.83 -10.88 -4.20
C LEU A 23 4.17 -9.37 -4.14
N PRO A 24 4.81 -8.86 -3.07
CA PRO A 24 5.11 -7.43 -2.93
C PRO A 24 6.13 -6.91 -3.96
N SER A 25 6.88 -7.83 -4.59
CA SER A 25 7.86 -7.57 -5.65
C SER A 25 7.25 -7.49 -7.04
N PHE A 26 6.00 -7.93 -7.22
CA PHE A 26 5.34 -8.07 -8.53
C PHE A 26 6.16 -8.86 -9.56
N THR A 27 7.02 -9.78 -9.09
CA THR A 27 7.82 -10.66 -9.94
C THR A 27 6.92 -11.51 -10.83
N THR A 28 7.17 -11.46 -12.13
CA THR A 28 6.48 -12.30 -13.11
C THR A 28 7.26 -13.59 -13.34
N SER A 29 6.54 -14.69 -13.60
CA SER A 29 7.12 -15.97 -13.99
C SER A 29 6.37 -16.53 -15.20
N ALA A 30 6.84 -17.65 -15.75
CA ALA A 30 6.18 -18.32 -16.86
C ALA A 30 4.72 -18.72 -16.57
N THR A 31 4.33 -18.84 -15.29
CA THR A 31 3.01 -19.33 -14.87
C THR A 31 2.23 -18.34 -14.01
N THR A 32 2.82 -17.19 -13.63
CA THR A 32 2.19 -16.22 -12.74
C THR A 32 2.51 -14.80 -13.17
N THR A 33 1.48 -13.98 -13.32
CA THR A 33 1.67 -12.53 -13.39
C THR A 33 1.86 -11.99 -11.98
N GLY A 34 2.78 -11.03 -11.80
CA GLY A 34 3.09 -10.45 -10.49
C GLY A 34 1.92 -9.73 -9.80
N PHE A 35 0.79 -9.60 -10.50
CA PHE A 35 -0.40 -8.88 -10.08
C PHE A 35 -1.56 -9.82 -9.70
N GLU A 36 -1.40 -11.15 -9.81
CA GLU A 36 -2.45 -12.11 -9.44
C GLU A 36 -2.93 -12.00 -7.98
N ALA A 37 -2.06 -11.51 -7.09
CA ALA A 37 -2.38 -11.30 -5.69
C ALA A 37 -2.97 -9.90 -5.39
N TRP A 38 -3.17 -9.06 -6.42
CA TRP A 38 -3.58 -7.67 -6.29
C TRP A 38 -4.75 -7.35 -7.21
N SER A 39 -5.75 -6.66 -6.69
CA SER A 39 -6.82 -6.09 -7.50
C SER A 39 -6.36 -4.78 -8.12
N ILE A 40 -6.64 -4.59 -9.41
CA ILE A 40 -6.38 -3.30 -10.07
C ILE A 40 -7.46 -2.30 -9.67
N MET A 41 -7.03 -1.10 -9.31
CA MET A 41 -7.88 -0.05 -8.79
C MET A 41 -7.79 1.19 -9.66
N GLN A 42 -8.91 1.89 -9.78
CA GLN A 42 -8.97 3.24 -10.33
C GLN A 42 -9.73 4.16 -9.40
N ALA A 43 -9.34 5.42 -9.39
CA ALA A 43 -10.00 6.45 -8.62
C ALA A 43 -9.94 7.81 -9.31
N GLU A 44 -11.00 8.58 -9.15
CA GLU A 44 -11.07 9.93 -9.70
C GLU A 44 -10.37 10.91 -8.75
N ARG A 45 -9.46 11.73 -9.29
CA ARG A 45 -8.95 12.89 -8.57
C ARG A 45 -9.93 14.04 -8.75
N LYS A 46 -10.50 14.53 -7.65
CA LYS A 46 -11.16 15.83 -7.71
C LYS A 46 -10.12 16.93 -7.92
N PRO A 47 -10.32 17.85 -8.89
CA PRO A 47 -9.44 18.99 -9.05
C PRO A 47 -9.31 19.74 -7.73
N PHE A 48 -8.07 20.08 -7.35
CA PHE A 48 -7.74 20.96 -6.21
C PHE A 48 -8.03 20.41 -4.78
N THR A 49 -8.27 19.12 -4.60
CA THR A 49 -8.35 18.48 -3.27
C THR A 49 -7.40 17.29 -3.15
N SER A 50 -6.90 17.02 -1.94
CA SER A 50 -6.09 15.83 -1.63
C SER A 50 -6.92 14.55 -1.46
N THR A 51 -8.25 14.67 -1.49
CA THR A 51 -9.19 13.57 -1.29
C THR A 51 -9.48 12.83 -2.60
N ILE A 52 -9.30 11.51 -2.56
CA ILE A 52 -9.69 10.58 -3.63
C ILE A 52 -11.16 10.18 -3.44
N GLN A 53 -11.92 10.10 -4.53
CA GLN A 53 -13.30 9.58 -4.52
C GLN A 53 -13.49 8.57 -5.66
N ASN A 54 -14.59 7.82 -5.58
CA ASN A 54 -14.97 6.85 -6.61
C ASN A 54 -13.93 5.75 -6.84
N LEU A 55 -13.35 5.22 -5.74
CA LEU A 55 -12.55 3.99 -5.77
C LEU A 55 -13.40 2.87 -6.36
N LYS A 56 -13.04 2.42 -7.55
CA LYS A 56 -13.66 1.29 -8.22
C LYS A 56 -12.59 0.24 -8.46
N PRO A 57 -12.75 -0.98 -7.92
CA PRO A 57 -11.99 -2.11 -8.44
C PRO A 57 -12.42 -2.27 -9.90
N GLU A 58 -11.55 -1.92 -10.83
CA GLU A 58 -11.84 -2.12 -12.24
C GLU A 58 -11.41 -3.53 -12.59
N VAL A 59 -12.39 -4.39 -12.91
CA VAL A 59 -12.13 -5.68 -13.59
C VAL A 59 -11.95 -5.39 -15.09
N SER A 60 -11.06 -4.46 -15.42
CA SER A 60 -10.68 -4.23 -16.81
C SER A 60 -9.66 -5.30 -17.14
N ALA A 61 -10.02 -6.17 -18.09
CA ALA A 61 -9.22 -7.32 -18.50
C ALA A 61 -7.73 -6.95 -18.58
N ILE A 62 -6.91 -7.65 -17.79
CA ILE A 62 -5.46 -7.62 -17.91
C ILE A 62 -5.17 -7.90 -19.40
N GLY A 63 -4.63 -6.90 -20.10
CA GLY A 63 -4.27 -7.03 -21.51
C GLY A 63 -3.15 -8.04 -21.70
N ALA A 64 -2.72 -8.23 -22.94
CA ALA A 64 -1.60 -9.12 -23.23
C ALA A 64 -0.37 -8.74 -22.38
N THR A 65 0.15 -9.71 -21.64
CA THR A 65 1.44 -9.57 -20.94
C THR A 65 2.55 -9.66 -21.98
N ASP A 66 3.44 -8.67 -22.03
CA ASP A 66 4.61 -8.72 -22.90
C ASP A 66 5.69 -9.68 -22.36
N ALA A 67 6.74 -9.91 -23.14
CA ALA A 67 7.84 -10.79 -22.75
C ALA A 67 8.61 -10.34 -21.49
N ASN A 68 8.36 -9.11 -21.00
CA ASN A 68 8.95 -8.55 -19.79
C ASN A 68 7.97 -8.52 -18.62
N GLY A 69 6.79 -9.12 -18.75
CA GLY A 69 5.80 -9.14 -17.69
C GLY A 69 5.00 -7.83 -17.53
N ALA A 70 5.12 -6.89 -18.47
CA ALA A 70 4.27 -5.70 -18.51
C ALA A 70 2.89 -6.04 -19.06
N PHE A 71 1.83 -5.48 -18.49
CA PHE A 71 0.49 -5.62 -19.04
C PHE A 71 -0.19 -4.26 -19.14
N THR A 72 -0.92 -4.07 -20.22
CA THR A 72 -1.74 -2.88 -20.40
C THR A 72 -3.08 -3.10 -19.71
N ILE A 73 -3.48 -2.15 -18.86
CA ILE A 73 -4.85 -2.09 -18.37
C ILE A 73 -5.68 -1.54 -19.52
N ASN A 74 -6.68 -2.29 -19.96
CA ASN A 74 -7.60 -1.83 -20.98
C ASN A 74 -8.60 -0.82 -20.38
N ASP A 75 -8.08 0.34 -20.01
CA ASP A 75 -8.85 1.48 -19.51
C ASP A 75 -9.01 2.54 -20.59
N THR A 76 -9.88 3.51 -20.32
CA THR A 76 -10.10 4.64 -21.24
C THR A 76 -8.88 5.58 -21.33
N PHE A 77 -7.88 5.39 -20.47
CA PHE A 77 -6.74 6.30 -20.24
C PHE A 77 -5.44 5.83 -20.92
N GLY A 78 -5.39 4.58 -21.40
CA GLY A 78 -4.19 3.99 -21.96
C GLY A 78 -3.12 3.78 -20.88
N THR A 79 -3.51 3.21 -19.73
CA THR A 79 -2.58 2.90 -18.63
C THR A 79 -1.89 1.56 -18.84
N THR A 80 -0.57 1.55 -18.71
CA THR A 80 0.24 0.33 -18.65
C THR A 80 0.80 0.18 -17.26
N MET A 81 0.65 -1.02 -16.68
CA MET A 81 1.28 -1.40 -15.42
C MET A 81 2.29 -2.50 -15.67
N LYS A 82 3.45 -2.41 -15.05
CA LYS A 82 4.50 -3.42 -15.22
C LYS A 82 5.33 -3.57 -13.97
N ALA A 83 5.94 -4.73 -13.78
CA ALA A 83 6.98 -4.88 -12.76
C ALA A 83 8.13 -3.89 -13.04
N THR A 84 8.77 -3.38 -11.99
CA THR A 84 10.01 -2.59 -12.14
C THR A 84 11.13 -3.48 -12.67
N ALA A 85 12.12 -2.90 -13.35
CA ALA A 85 13.21 -3.66 -13.98
C ALA A 85 14.07 -4.47 -12.97
N ASP A 86 14.12 -4.00 -11.72
CA ASP A 86 14.77 -4.68 -10.59
C ASP A 86 13.86 -5.71 -9.89
N ASN A 87 12.61 -5.85 -10.34
CA ASN A 87 11.57 -6.68 -9.73
C ASN A 87 11.38 -6.40 -8.22
N LEU A 88 11.50 -5.14 -7.80
CA LEU A 88 11.24 -4.72 -6.41
C LEU A 88 9.88 -4.06 -6.21
N GLY A 89 9.10 -3.90 -7.28
CA GLY A 89 7.70 -3.50 -7.23
C GLY A 89 7.12 -3.28 -8.63
N PHE A 90 6.33 -2.22 -8.81
CA PHE A 90 5.62 -1.97 -10.08
C PHE A 90 5.70 -0.50 -10.52
N GLN A 91 5.49 -0.27 -11.81
CA GLN A 91 5.41 1.05 -12.42
C GLN A 91 4.04 1.25 -13.06
N ILE A 92 3.50 2.46 -12.94
CA ILE A 92 2.31 2.95 -13.65
C ILE A 92 2.76 3.92 -14.74
N ILE A 93 2.39 3.64 -15.98
CA ILE A 93 2.66 4.47 -17.16
C ILE A 93 1.32 4.88 -17.76
N GLN A 94 1.02 6.18 -17.79
CA GLN A 94 -0.20 6.71 -18.40
C GLN A 94 0.16 7.46 -19.67
N THR A 95 -0.40 7.03 -20.80
CA THR A 95 -0.05 7.58 -22.12
C THR A 95 -0.89 8.79 -22.52
N LYS A 96 -2.06 9.02 -21.89
CA LYS A 96 -2.89 10.21 -22.12
C LYS A 96 -2.63 11.28 -21.05
N LYS A 97 -2.15 12.44 -21.51
CA LYS A 97 -1.60 13.53 -20.67
C LYS A 97 -2.63 14.35 -19.87
N ASP A 98 -3.90 14.34 -20.26
CA ASP A 98 -4.92 15.26 -19.70
C ASP A 98 -5.84 14.62 -18.65
N VAL A 99 -5.52 13.40 -18.20
CA VAL A 99 -6.35 12.66 -17.26
C VAL A 99 -5.62 12.54 -15.93
N MET A 100 -6.15 13.20 -14.89
CA MET A 100 -5.58 13.16 -13.54
C MET A 100 -6.16 12.02 -12.68
N ASN A 101 -6.54 10.89 -13.25
CA ASN A 101 -7.10 9.77 -12.48
C ASN A 101 -5.98 8.93 -11.87
N TYR A 102 -6.20 8.52 -10.64
CA TYR A 102 -5.34 7.58 -9.94
C TYR A 102 -5.62 6.17 -10.45
N VAL A 103 -4.57 5.42 -10.75
CA VAL A 103 -4.61 3.98 -11.04
C VAL A 103 -3.66 3.30 -10.07
N GLY A 104 -3.86 2.02 -9.78
CA GLY A 104 -2.90 1.27 -8.99
C GLY A 104 -3.43 -0.08 -8.56
N VAL A 105 -3.09 -0.48 -7.34
CA VAL A 105 -3.37 -1.81 -6.81
C VAL A 105 -3.99 -1.78 -5.43
N GLN A 106 -4.77 -2.81 -5.11
CA GLN A 106 -5.28 -3.10 -3.78
C GLN A 106 -4.99 -4.55 -3.39
N GLN A 107 -4.62 -4.79 -2.14
CA GLN A 107 -4.60 -6.14 -1.55
C GLN A 107 -5.27 -6.12 -0.18
N THR A 108 -6.15 -7.08 0.06
CA THR A 108 -6.71 -7.33 1.39
C THR A 108 -5.74 -8.19 2.18
N VAL A 109 -5.26 -7.68 3.30
CA VAL A 109 -4.35 -8.39 4.21
C VAL A 109 -5.05 -8.70 5.53
N LYS A 110 -4.61 -9.78 6.21
CA LYS A 110 -5.07 -10.08 7.56
C LYS A 110 -4.40 -9.16 8.56
N THR A 111 -5.18 -8.61 9.47
CA THR A 111 -4.73 -7.72 10.55
C THR A 111 -5.32 -8.15 11.89
N ILE A 112 -4.74 -7.66 12.99
CA ILE A 112 -5.24 -7.93 14.34
C ILE A 112 -5.93 -6.67 14.88
N PRO A 113 -7.23 -6.74 15.24
CA PRO A 113 -7.95 -5.61 15.83
C PRO A 113 -7.22 -5.01 17.03
N GLY A 114 -7.19 -3.68 17.10
CA GLY A 114 -6.53 -2.92 18.17
C GLY A 114 -5.02 -2.78 18.04
N GLN A 115 -4.38 -3.49 17.10
CA GLN A 115 -2.93 -3.39 16.91
C GLN A 115 -2.57 -2.28 15.91
N LYS A 116 -1.46 -1.60 16.21
CA LYS A 116 -0.90 -0.57 15.34
C LYS A 116 -0.16 -1.21 14.18
N HIS A 117 -0.37 -0.68 12.99
CA HIS A 117 0.28 -1.11 11.77
C HIS A 117 0.93 0.08 11.07
N VAL A 118 2.02 -0.20 10.35
CA VAL A 118 2.73 0.78 9.50
C VAL A 118 2.94 0.14 8.13
N LEU A 119 2.27 0.70 7.12
CA LEU A 119 2.52 0.39 5.71
C LEU A 119 3.59 1.35 5.20
N GLU A 120 4.67 0.82 4.66
CA GLU A 120 5.73 1.57 4.00
C GLU A 120 5.74 1.24 2.51
N VAL A 121 5.86 2.27 1.68
CA VAL A 121 5.93 2.16 0.22
C VAL A 121 7.02 3.12 -0.26
N SER A 122 7.97 2.62 -1.03
CA SER A 122 8.88 3.48 -1.77
C SER A 122 8.22 3.93 -3.07
N ALA A 123 8.34 5.20 -3.41
CA ALA A 123 7.77 5.79 -4.61
C ALA A 123 8.77 6.74 -5.28
N ASP A 124 8.94 6.60 -6.59
CA ASP A 124 9.85 7.42 -7.39
C ASP A 124 9.21 7.78 -8.75
N SER A 125 9.51 8.96 -9.27
CA SER A 125 9.11 9.36 -10.61
C SER A 125 9.94 8.58 -11.62
N ALA A 126 9.32 7.72 -12.41
CA ALA A 126 9.98 6.79 -13.31
C ALA A 126 10.42 7.47 -14.62
N GLY A 127 11.30 8.46 -14.52
CA GLY A 127 11.96 9.09 -15.66
C GLY A 127 11.11 10.10 -16.44
N SER A 128 10.08 10.71 -15.84
CA SER A 128 9.38 11.84 -16.48
C SER A 128 10.30 13.06 -16.52
N THR A 129 10.96 13.29 -17.66
CA THR A 129 11.78 14.49 -17.93
C THR A 129 10.93 15.75 -18.14
N GLY A 130 9.84 15.91 -17.39
CA GLY A 130 8.88 16.99 -17.59
C GLY A 130 8.10 17.28 -16.32
N THR A 131 7.88 18.57 -16.09
CA THR A 131 7.25 19.23 -14.94
C THR A 131 5.78 18.85 -14.65
N ASN A 132 5.32 17.69 -15.13
CA ASN A 132 4.00 17.20 -14.79
C ASN A 132 4.05 16.66 -13.36
N SER A 133 3.22 17.23 -12.49
CA SER A 133 3.07 16.75 -11.12
C SER A 133 2.74 15.27 -11.14
N ALA A 134 3.66 14.42 -10.68
CA ALA A 134 3.34 13.04 -10.36
C ALA A 134 2.58 13.02 -9.03
N GLY A 135 1.66 12.08 -8.89
CA GLY A 135 0.92 11.93 -7.66
C GLY A 135 0.99 10.53 -7.14
N PHE A 136 0.97 10.46 -5.82
CA PHE A 136 1.02 9.24 -5.05
C PHE A 136 -0.03 9.33 -3.96
N TYR A 137 -0.73 8.22 -3.78
CA TYR A 137 -1.67 8.03 -2.71
C TYR A 137 -1.55 6.59 -2.22
N THR A 138 -1.46 6.41 -0.92
CA THR A 138 -1.54 5.10 -0.29
C THR A 138 -2.46 5.19 0.91
N SER A 139 -3.30 4.17 1.08
CA SER A 139 -4.29 4.13 2.15
C SER A 139 -4.36 2.76 2.80
N ALA A 140 -4.89 2.75 4.01
CA ALA A 140 -5.35 1.55 4.70
C ALA A 140 -6.83 1.74 5.01
N ILE A 141 -7.67 0.81 4.54
CA ILE A 141 -9.13 0.87 4.67
C ILE A 141 -9.62 -0.38 5.39
N ASP A 142 -10.49 -0.24 6.38
CA ASP A 142 -11.15 -1.37 7.01
C ASP A 142 -12.02 -2.10 5.98
N SER A 143 -11.73 -3.39 5.77
CA SER A 143 -12.37 -4.15 4.68
C SER A 143 -13.87 -4.39 4.87
N ALA A 144 -14.37 -4.35 6.11
CA ALA A 144 -15.77 -4.63 6.43
C ALA A 144 -16.64 -3.35 6.36
N SER A 145 -16.11 -2.24 6.86
CA SER A 145 -16.82 -0.96 6.95
C SER A 145 -16.49 0.02 5.82
N ASN A 146 -15.44 -0.25 5.05
CA ASN A 146 -14.90 0.63 4.01
C ASN A 146 -14.50 2.02 4.56
N VAL A 147 -14.09 2.07 5.83
CA VAL A 147 -13.63 3.30 6.51
C VAL A 147 -12.12 3.42 6.38
N THR A 148 -11.64 4.58 5.94
CA THR A 148 -10.20 4.91 5.90
C THR A 148 -9.62 4.96 7.31
N LEU A 149 -8.64 4.11 7.59
CA LEU A 149 -7.91 4.03 8.85
C LEU A 149 -6.66 4.89 8.87
N GLY A 150 -6.09 5.14 7.69
CA GLY A 150 -4.96 6.02 7.49
C GLY A 150 -4.66 6.19 6.01
N GLU A 151 -4.03 7.31 5.65
CA GLU A 151 -3.62 7.61 4.28
C GLU A 151 -2.35 8.46 4.25
N THR A 152 -1.69 8.50 3.10
CA THR A 152 -0.56 9.39 2.86
C THR A 152 -1.04 10.76 2.41
N GLY A 153 -0.25 11.79 2.72
CA GLY A 153 -0.42 13.11 2.10
C GLY A 153 0.06 13.14 0.64
N SER A 154 0.16 14.35 0.09
CA SER A 154 0.63 14.59 -1.28
C SER A 154 2.05 14.06 -1.53
N TYR A 155 2.32 13.66 -2.77
CA TYR A 155 3.67 13.39 -3.25
C TYR A 155 4.58 14.61 -3.05
N ILE A 156 5.79 14.36 -2.53
CA ILE A 156 6.85 15.34 -2.37
C ILE A 156 8.04 14.84 -3.19
N GLU A 157 8.43 15.63 -4.20
CA GLU A 157 9.59 15.31 -5.04
C GLU A 157 10.85 15.13 -4.18
N GLY A 158 11.64 14.09 -4.46
CA GLY A 158 12.83 13.73 -3.69
C GLY A 158 12.56 12.99 -2.37
N LYS A 159 11.29 12.78 -1.98
CA LYS A 159 10.92 11.85 -0.89
C LYS A 159 10.62 10.48 -1.47
N TYR A 160 11.50 9.53 -1.18
CA TYR A 160 11.44 8.18 -1.76
C TYR A 160 10.62 7.17 -0.96
N THR A 161 10.35 7.43 0.32
CA THR A 161 9.59 6.49 1.18
C THR A 161 8.43 7.21 1.84
N TYR A 162 7.25 6.60 1.71
CA TYR A 162 6.01 7.07 2.31
C TYR A 162 5.48 6.02 3.27
N SER A 163 4.86 6.48 4.34
CA SER A 163 4.28 5.60 5.35
C SER A 163 2.86 5.99 5.72
N VAL A 164 2.02 4.97 5.91
CA VAL A 164 0.69 5.08 6.50
C VAL A 164 0.73 4.37 7.84
N THR A 165 0.41 5.10 8.90
CA THR A 165 0.24 4.53 10.23
C THR A 165 -1.24 4.42 10.54
N PHE A 166 -1.71 3.25 10.97
CA PHE A 166 -3.11 3.02 11.31
C PHE A 166 -3.27 2.01 12.45
N THR A 167 -4.42 2.02 13.11
CA THR A 167 -4.81 0.97 14.07
C THR A 167 -5.89 0.14 13.41
N ALA A 168 -5.70 -1.18 13.33
CA ALA A 168 -6.68 -2.06 12.70
C ALA A 168 -7.94 -2.14 13.56
N THR A 169 -9.11 -1.97 12.95
CA THR A 169 -10.43 -2.08 13.61
C THR A 169 -11.06 -3.45 13.43
N GLY A 170 -10.74 -4.13 12.33
CA GLY A 170 -11.18 -5.49 12.01
C GLY A 170 -10.02 -6.47 11.84
N THR A 171 -10.36 -7.68 11.39
CA THR A 171 -9.39 -8.76 11.13
C THR A 171 -8.80 -8.71 9.72
N SER A 172 -9.20 -7.72 8.92
CA SER A 172 -8.76 -7.57 7.53
C SER A 172 -8.78 -6.10 7.12
N THR A 173 -7.75 -5.68 6.39
CA THR A 173 -7.53 -4.31 5.93
C THR A 173 -7.20 -4.33 4.44
N ASN A 174 -7.83 -3.47 3.66
CA ASN A 174 -7.45 -3.21 2.28
C ASN A 174 -6.29 -2.21 2.27
N LEU A 175 -5.17 -2.60 1.69
CA LEU A 175 -4.05 -1.71 1.41
C LEU A 175 -4.18 -1.24 -0.02
N GLU A 176 -4.20 0.06 -0.26
CA GLU A 176 -4.28 0.64 -1.60
C GLU A 176 -3.00 1.42 -1.89
N ILE A 177 -2.45 1.24 -3.10
CA ILE A 177 -1.30 1.99 -3.60
C ILE A 177 -1.66 2.50 -4.98
N LEU A 178 -1.83 3.80 -5.09
CA LEU A 178 -2.35 4.49 -6.26
C LEU A 178 -1.39 5.60 -6.72
N GLY A 179 -1.39 5.84 -8.03
CA GLY A 179 -0.57 6.86 -8.66
C GLY A 179 -1.13 7.39 -9.96
N PHE A 180 -0.53 8.46 -10.44
CA PHE A 180 -0.70 8.95 -11.80
C PHE A 180 0.60 9.58 -12.30
N ASN A 181 0.74 9.73 -13.63
CA ASN A 181 1.92 10.32 -14.29
C ASN A 181 3.26 9.63 -13.96
N HIS A 182 3.47 8.42 -14.47
CA HIS A 182 4.79 7.75 -14.52
C HIS A 182 5.43 7.54 -13.15
N MET A 183 4.77 6.80 -12.27
CA MET A 183 5.29 6.48 -10.93
C MET A 183 5.77 5.03 -10.86
N ALA A 184 6.91 4.81 -10.22
CA ALA A 184 7.39 3.49 -9.80
C ALA A 184 7.23 3.34 -8.28
N TYR A 185 6.88 2.14 -7.87
CA TYR A 185 6.64 1.74 -6.49
C TYR A 185 7.50 0.53 -6.16
N SER A 186 8.07 0.50 -4.96
CA SER A 186 8.90 -0.62 -4.51
C SER A 186 8.92 -0.74 -3.00
N ASN A 187 9.56 -1.80 -2.48
CA ASN A 187 9.77 -2.01 -1.04
C ASN A 187 8.50 -1.96 -0.19
N ILE A 188 7.39 -2.48 -0.72
CA ILE A 188 6.10 -2.46 -0.02
C ILE A 188 6.15 -3.40 1.18
N LYS A 189 5.99 -2.85 2.38
CA LYS A 189 6.11 -3.59 3.65
C LYS A 189 5.00 -3.17 4.60
N LEU A 190 4.38 -4.15 5.26
CA LEU A 190 3.47 -3.90 6.36
C LEU A 190 4.07 -4.45 7.65
N SER A 191 4.23 -3.57 8.63
CA SER A 191 4.68 -3.93 9.97
C SER A 191 3.52 -3.84 10.96
N GLN A 192 3.41 -4.82 11.85
CA GLN A 192 2.51 -4.80 13.01
C GLN A 192 3.35 -4.56 14.27
N TYR A 193 2.91 -3.62 15.10
CA TYR A 193 3.48 -3.34 16.41
C TYR A 193 2.52 -3.90 17.46
N THR A 194 2.96 -4.95 18.14
CA THR A 194 2.13 -5.57 19.17
C THR A 194 2.29 -4.79 20.47
N ASN A 195 1.22 -4.13 20.91
CA ASN A 195 1.15 -3.63 22.27
C ASN A 195 0.85 -4.82 23.18
N LEU A 196 1.82 -5.24 23.98
CA LEU A 196 1.56 -6.19 25.07
C LEU A 196 0.66 -5.50 26.08
N THR A 197 -0.56 -6.00 26.28
CA THR A 197 -1.37 -5.53 27.40
C THR A 197 -0.90 -6.22 28.66
N VAL A 198 -0.95 -5.53 29.81
CA VAL A 198 -0.53 -6.08 31.10
C VAL A 198 -1.31 -7.36 31.46
N GLY A 199 -2.51 -7.55 30.90
CA GLY A 199 -3.35 -8.73 31.09
C GLY A 199 -2.84 -10.01 30.42
N ASP A 200 -1.99 -9.92 29.39
CA ASP A 200 -1.46 -11.08 28.66
C ASP A 200 -0.32 -11.79 29.42
N ILE A 201 0.29 -11.11 30.41
CA ILE A 201 1.42 -11.63 31.20
C ILE A 201 0.92 -12.41 32.43
N THR A 202 -0.31 -12.18 32.88
CA THR A 202 -0.81 -12.74 34.15
C THR A 202 -1.52 -14.08 34.02
N THR A 203 -1.73 -14.61 32.81
CA THR A 203 -2.42 -15.90 32.59
C THR A 203 -1.49 -17.10 32.41
N SER A 204 -0.31 -17.12 33.03
CA SER A 204 0.33 -18.41 33.35
C SER A 204 -0.33 -18.98 34.61
N SER A 205 -1.53 -19.55 34.45
CA SER A 205 -2.11 -20.38 35.50
C SER A 205 -1.25 -21.64 35.62
N THR A 206 -0.45 -21.71 36.67
CA THR A 206 0.03 -22.98 37.21
C THR A 206 -1.18 -23.86 37.51
N SER A 207 -1.23 -25.02 36.87
CA SER A 207 -1.92 -26.21 37.36
C SER A 207 -0.88 -27.30 37.55
#